data_AF-A0A7C4UMQ6-F1
#
_entry.id   AF-A0A7C4UMQ6-F1
#
_cell.length_a   1.000
_cell.length_b   1.000
_cell.length_c   1.000
_cell.angle_alpha   90.00
_cell.angle_beta   90.00
_cell.angle_gamma   90.00
#
_symmetry.space_group_name_H-M   'P 1'
#
loop_
_entity.id
_entity.type
_entity.pdbx_description
1 polymer ?
#
loop_
_entity_poly.entity_id
_entity_poly.type
_entity_poly.pdbx_seq_one_letter_code
_entity_poly.pdbx_strand_id
1 'polypeptide(L)'
;MGKNLRNWISEIEQIYSDELLRVKQTISPSKFEASVILEILERKSRYPAVLFENLSDLNGEPTSFRLIMNVFASLKKIGLALGLKDPSRIEIMNRYMNGQSLSKDVIVVKHRPAVKEVIWKGRDVNLYKLPVPRINEMDGGPYLTPLVIARHPDTGRYNLSWNRCMIIDKSHLGIWMSPRHLWSYFMIAERKDRNLPVALVLGHHPALFLAGAGLTKMIDDEYRVAGGILGEGVEVTASETYGEDLLIPAESEIVIEGEIVKYKRTIEGPF
;
A
#
# COMPACT_ATOMS: atom_id res chain seq x y z
N MET A 1 19.57 -5.50 -6.96
CA MET A 1 18.24 -5.49 -7.60
C MET A 1 17.49 -4.29 -7.08
N GLY A 2 16.64 -3.64 -7.88
CA GLY A 2 15.85 -2.48 -7.43
C GLY A 2 14.87 -2.86 -6.32
N LYS A 3 14.56 -1.92 -5.42
CA LYS A 3 13.64 -2.15 -4.30
C LYS A 3 12.18 -2.03 -4.73
N ASN A 4 11.67 -3.08 -5.37
CA ASN A 4 10.26 -3.20 -5.78
C ASN A 4 9.62 -4.53 -5.34
N LEU A 5 8.30 -4.64 -5.51
CA LEU A 5 7.54 -5.82 -5.06
C LEU A 5 7.93 -7.09 -5.82
N ARG A 6 8.14 -7.00 -7.14
CA ARG A 6 8.45 -8.16 -8.00
C ARG A 6 9.79 -8.78 -7.65
N ASN A 7 10.79 -7.96 -7.38
CA ASN A 7 12.10 -8.42 -6.93
C ASN A 7 11.99 -9.09 -5.56
N TRP A 8 11.25 -8.49 -4.61
CA TRP A 8 11.05 -9.10 -3.29
C TRP A 8 10.32 -10.45 -3.36
N ILE A 9 9.30 -10.59 -4.21
CA ILE A 9 8.63 -11.88 -4.46
C ILE A 9 9.63 -12.92 -4.99
N SER A 10 10.48 -12.51 -5.94
CA SER A 10 11.51 -13.39 -6.52
C SER A 10 12.55 -13.80 -5.47
N GLU A 11 12.94 -12.88 -4.59
CA GLU A 11 13.86 -13.15 -3.48
C GLU A 11 13.27 -14.12 -2.47
N ILE A 12 11.98 -14.00 -2.11
CA ILE A 12 11.30 -14.99 -1.26
C ILE A 12 11.31 -16.35 -1.94
N GLU A 13 10.91 -16.43 -3.20
CA GLU A 13 10.83 -17.71 -3.91
C GLU A 13 12.17 -18.43 -3.96
N GLN A 14 13.27 -17.67 -4.08
CA GLN A 14 14.63 -18.21 -4.10
C GLN A 14 15.17 -18.59 -2.72
N ILE A 15 14.91 -17.79 -1.69
CA ILE A 15 15.54 -17.96 -0.37
C ILE A 15 14.66 -18.79 0.57
N TYR A 16 13.34 -18.58 0.51
CA TYR A 16 12.33 -19.16 1.38
C TYR A 16 11.17 -19.73 0.56
N SER A 17 11.42 -20.78 -0.22
CA SER A 17 10.41 -21.38 -1.10
C SER A 17 9.11 -21.80 -0.40
N ASP A 18 9.14 -22.07 0.90
CA ASP A 18 8.00 -22.40 1.75
C ASP A 18 7.19 -21.16 2.24
N GLU A 19 7.76 -19.96 2.11
CA GLU A 19 7.16 -18.68 2.50
C GLU A 19 6.36 -18.01 1.38
N LEU A 20 6.30 -18.60 0.18
CA LEU A 20 5.47 -18.15 -0.93
C LEU A 20 4.57 -19.29 -1.44
N LEU A 21 3.27 -19.02 -1.52
CA LEU A 21 2.30 -19.90 -2.16
C LEU A 21 1.72 -19.19 -3.38
N ARG A 22 1.80 -19.83 -4.55
CA ARG A 22 1.15 -19.35 -5.78
C ARG A 22 -0.17 -20.09 -6.00
N VAL A 23 -1.25 -19.33 -6.16
CA VAL A 23 -2.58 -19.87 -6.48
C VAL A 23 -2.91 -19.52 -7.93
N LYS A 24 -2.92 -20.56 -8.78
CA LYS A 24 -3.19 -20.46 -10.21
C LYS A 24 -4.66 -20.67 -10.56
N GLN A 25 -5.43 -21.24 -9.66
CA GLN A 25 -6.88 -21.37 -9.85
C GLN A 25 -7.49 -19.97 -9.93
N THR A 26 -8.46 -19.79 -10.83
CA THR A 26 -9.21 -18.54 -10.88
C THR A 26 -10.06 -18.43 -9.63
N ILE A 27 -9.94 -17.30 -8.93
CA ILE A 27 -10.75 -17.04 -7.74
C ILE A 27 -11.44 -15.68 -7.81
N SER A 28 -12.48 -15.50 -6.99
CA SER A 28 -13.25 -14.27 -6.82
C SER A 28 -13.00 -13.64 -5.44
N PRO A 29 -12.06 -12.68 -5.31
CA PRO A 29 -11.72 -12.09 -4.00
C PRO A 29 -12.89 -11.36 -3.33
N SER A 30 -13.77 -10.75 -4.13
CA SER A 30 -14.98 -10.07 -3.65
C SER A 30 -16.03 -11.03 -3.06
N LYS A 31 -15.91 -12.33 -3.37
CA LYS A 31 -16.73 -13.43 -2.82
C LYS A 31 -15.97 -14.23 -1.76
N PHE A 32 -15.06 -13.58 -1.03
CA PHE A 32 -14.32 -14.14 0.11
C PHE A 32 -13.31 -15.25 -0.20
N GLU A 33 -13.16 -15.70 -1.45
CA GLU A 33 -12.35 -16.88 -1.78
C GLU A 33 -10.87 -16.71 -1.41
N ALA A 34 -10.31 -15.51 -1.62
CA ALA A 34 -8.94 -15.20 -1.19
C ALA A 34 -8.79 -15.29 0.34
N SER A 35 -9.77 -14.76 1.08
CA SER A 35 -9.81 -14.72 2.54
C SER A 35 -9.97 -16.11 3.15
N VAL A 36 -10.84 -16.94 2.57
CA VAL A 36 -11.04 -18.35 2.99
C VAL A 36 -9.76 -19.16 2.79
N ILE A 37 -9.02 -18.94 1.70
CA ILE A 37 -7.72 -19.60 1.49
C ILE A 37 -6.74 -19.22 2.61
N LEU A 38 -6.69 -17.94 3.01
CA LEU A 38 -5.85 -17.51 4.14
C LEU A 38 -6.30 -18.14 5.46
N GLU A 39 -7.60 -18.19 5.73
CA GLU A 39 -8.15 -18.82 6.94
C GLU A 39 -7.80 -20.32 7.02
N ILE A 40 -7.90 -21.05 5.90
CA ILE A 40 -7.50 -22.46 5.83
C ILE A 40 -6.01 -22.64 6.14
N LEU A 41 -5.16 -21.72 5.67
CA LEU A 41 -3.72 -21.75 5.96
C LEU A 41 -3.45 -21.44 7.44
N GLU A 42 -4.12 -20.43 8.00
CA GLU A 42 -4.01 -20.06 9.41
C GLU A 42 -4.45 -21.20 10.35
N ARG A 43 -5.56 -21.89 10.05
CA ARG A 43 -6.02 -23.08 10.80
C ARG A 43 -5.01 -24.23 10.77
N LYS A 44 -4.09 -24.24 9.79
CA LYS A 44 -2.97 -25.19 9.67
C LYS A 44 -1.66 -24.63 10.21
N SER A 45 -1.69 -23.47 10.88
CA SER A 45 -0.51 -22.74 11.36
C SER A 45 0.52 -22.44 10.26
N ARG A 46 0.05 -22.18 9.03
CA ARG A 46 0.88 -21.82 7.88
C ARG A 46 0.62 -20.38 7.49
N TYR A 47 1.69 -19.60 7.31
CA TYR A 47 1.59 -18.18 7.03
C TYR A 47 2.43 -17.74 5.81
N PRO A 48 2.42 -18.46 4.66
CA PRO A 48 3.11 -17.99 3.47
C PRO A 48 2.48 -16.69 2.96
N ALA A 49 3.26 -15.88 2.26
CA ALA A 49 2.68 -14.90 1.34
C ALA A 49 1.91 -15.66 0.26
N VAL A 50 0.69 -15.23 -0.08
CA VAL A 50 -0.14 -15.90 -1.08
C VAL A 50 -0.31 -14.99 -2.28
N LEU A 51 0.23 -15.40 -3.42
CA LEU A 51 0.10 -14.71 -4.70
C LEU A 51 -0.97 -15.41 -5.54
N PHE A 52 -2.09 -14.72 -5.73
CA PHE A 52 -3.17 -15.14 -6.60
C PHE A 52 -2.94 -14.60 -8.01
N GLU A 53 -2.81 -15.49 -8.99
CA GLU A 53 -2.41 -15.14 -10.35
C GLU A 53 -3.59 -14.93 -11.30
N ASN A 54 -4.73 -15.58 -11.04
CA ASN A 54 -5.93 -15.48 -11.86
C ASN A 54 -7.12 -15.07 -10.98
N LEU A 55 -7.72 -13.92 -11.28
CA LEU A 55 -8.71 -13.27 -10.43
C LEU A 55 -9.88 -12.75 -11.26
N SER A 56 -11.05 -12.64 -10.65
CA SER A 56 -12.12 -11.77 -11.15
C SER A 56 -12.02 -10.37 -10.54
N ASP A 57 -12.44 -9.36 -11.29
CA ASP A 57 -12.68 -8.01 -10.77
C ASP A 57 -13.98 -7.92 -9.94
N LEU A 58 -14.39 -6.71 -9.56
CA LEU A 58 -15.64 -6.50 -8.80
C LEU A 58 -16.92 -6.72 -9.64
N ASN A 59 -16.82 -6.70 -10.97
CA ASN A 59 -17.93 -7.05 -11.85
C ASN A 59 -18.05 -8.57 -12.07
N GLY A 60 -17.06 -9.34 -11.60
CA GLY A 60 -16.99 -10.78 -11.81
C GLY A 60 -16.30 -11.17 -13.12
N GLU A 61 -15.69 -10.23 -13.82
CA GLU A 61 -14.98 -10.47 -15.08
C GLU A 61 -13.50 -10.80 -14.82
N PRO A 62 -12.86 -11.65 -15.65
CA PRO A 62 -11.43 -11.92 -15.54
C PRO A 62 -10.60 -10.63 -15.64
N THR A 63 -9.58 -10.50 -14.80
CA THR A 63 -8.69 -9.33 -14.81
C THR A 63 -7.22 -9.73 -14.94
N SER A 64 -6.40 -8.83 -15.51
CA SER A 64 -4.95 -9.00 -15.61
C SER A 64 -4.21 -8.64 -14.32
N PHE A 65 -4.90 -8.05 -13.34
CA PHE A 65 -4.32 -7.77 -12.04
C PHE A 65 -4.08 -9.06 -11.26
N ARG A 66 -3.09 -9.02 -10.37
CA ARG A 66 -2.77 -10.07 -9.41
C ARG A 66 -2.92 -9.52 -8.00
N LEU A 67 -3.13 -10.40 -7.04
CA LEU A 67 -3.31 -10.06 -5.63
C LEU A 67 -2.28 -10.82 -4.82
N ILE A 68 -1.52 -10.11 -3.99
CA ILE A 68 -0.66 -10.73 -2.99
C ILE A 68 -1.17 -10.38 -1.59
N MET A 69 -1.29 -11.39 -0.74
CA MET A 69 -1.71 -11.23 0.65
C MET A 69 -0.70 -11.87 1.60
N ASN A 70 -0.84 -11.56 2.89
CA ASN A 70 -0.02 -12.17 3.96
C ASN A 70 1.49 -11.85 3.88
N VAL A 71 1.84 -10.74 3.22
CA VAL A 71 3.22 -10.26 2.99
C VAL A 71 4.04 -10.13 4.28
N PHE A 72 3.42 -9.76 5.40
CA PHE A 72 4.10 -9.49 6.67
C PHE A 72 3.95 -10.61 7.71
N ALA A 73 3.40 -11.77 7.34
CA ALA A 73 2.96 -12.79 8.29
C ALA A 73 4.04 -13.73 8.82
N SER A 74 5.33 -13.42 8.60
CA SER A 74 6.43 -14.13 9.27
C SER A 74 7.65 -13.21 9.46
N LEU A 75 8.48 -13.55 10.45
CA LEU A 75 9.73 -12.84 10.70
C LEU A 75 10.72 -12.98 9.54
N LYS A 76 10.74 -14.12 8.83
CA LYS A 76 11.57 -14.31 7.63
C LYS A 76 11.23 -13.29 6.54
N LYS A 77 9.93 -13.10 6.25
CA LYS A 77 9.47 -12.14 5.24
C LYS A 77 9.77 -10.68 5.62
N ILE A 78 9.52 -10.32 6.88
CA ILE A 78 9.86 -8.97 7.39
C ILE A 78 11.37 -8.75 7.36
N GLY A 79 12.14 -9.75 7.80
CA GLY A 79 13.60 -9.76 7.77
C GLY A 79 14.15 -9.54 6.36
N LEU A 80 13.66 -10.32 5.39
CA LEU A 80 14.05 -10.20 4.00
C LEU A 80 13.74 -8.80 3.44
N ALA A 81 12.57 -8.24 3.76
CA ALA A 81 12.22 -6.87 3.37
C ALA A 81 13.23 -5.85 3.94
N LEU A 82 13.82 -6.11 5.11
CA LEU A 82 14.85 -5.26 5.72
C LEU A 82 16.29 -5.61 5.27
N GLY A 83 16.45 -6.57 4.35
CA GLY A 83 17.74 -7.04 3.85
C GLY A 83 18.46 -8.03 4.77
N LEU A 84 17.73 -8.69 5.66
CA LEU A 84 18.25 -9.68 6.60
C LEU A 84 17.85 -11.09 6.17
N LYS A 85 18.75 -12.06 6.32
CA LYS A 85 18.49 -13.49 6.08
C LYS A 85 18.45 -14.23 7.41
N ASP A 86 17.35 -14.92 7.66
CA ASP A 86 17.05 -15.70 8.87
C ASP A 86 17.29 -14.94 10.18
N PRO A 87 16.83 -13.67 10.29
CA PRO A 87 17.11 -12.89 11.48
C PRO A 87 16.28 -13.33 12.68
N SER A 88 16.85 -13.13 13.85
CA SER A 88 16.12 -13.06 15.10
C SER A 88 15.18 -11.84 15.14
N ARG A 89 14.19 -11.88 16.03
CA ARG A 89 13.30 -10.73 16.29
C ARG A 89 14.07 -9.47 16.69
N ILE A 90 15.16 -9.62 17.44
CA ILE A 90 15.99 -8.51 17.92
C ILE A 90 16.72 -7.85 16.74
N GLU A 91 17.28 -8.63 15.82
CA GLU A 91 17.94 -8.08 14.63
C GLU A 91 16.97 -7.32 13.72
N ILE A 92 15.74 -7.83 13.54
CA ILE A 92 14.68 -7.12 12.81
C ILE A 92 14.39 -5.77 13.48
N MET A 93 14.14 -5.77 14.78
CA MET A 93 13.82 -4.53 15.52
C MET A 93 14.97 -3.53 15.45
N ASN A 94 16.20 -3.97 15.67
CA ASN A 94 17.39 -3.11 15.59
C ASN A 94 17.55 -2.52 14.18
N ARG A 95 17.43 -3.34 13.14
CA ARG A 95 17.53 -2.88 11.75
C ARG A 95 16.42 -1.89 11.38
N TYR A 96 15.20 -2.12 11.86
CA TYR A 96 14.07 -1.24 11.66
C TYR A 96 14.25 0.11 12.37
N MET A 97 14.60 0.11 13.66
CA MET A 97 14.81 1.33 14.46
C MET A 97 16.01 2.15 13.94
N ASN A 98 17.10 1.48 13.56
CA ASN A 98 18.23 2.15 12.92
C ASN A 98 17.80 2.77 11.60
N GLY A 99 17.01 2.06 10.80
CA GLY A 99 16.43 2.57 9.55
C GLY A 99 15.58 3.82 9.77
N GLN A 100 14.67 3.80 10.74
CA GLN A 100 13.84 4.96 11.08
C GLN A 100 14.66 6.19 11.45
N SER A 101 15.79 5.98 12.14
CA SER A 101 16.69 7.07 12.55
C SER A 101 17.55 7.60 11.40
N LEU A 102 17.72 6.82 10.34
CA LEU A 102 18.54 7.14 9.17
C LEU A 102 17.67 7.71 8.04
N SER A 103 17.20 8.94 8.21
CA SER A 103 16.47 9.64 7.14
C SER A 103 17.27 9.70 5.84
N LYS A 104 16.68 9.26 4.72
CA LYS A 104 17.28 9.36 3.38
C LYS A 104 16.39 10.16 2.45
N ASP A 105 16.96 11.13 1.74
CA ASP A 105 16.21 11.91 0.76
C ASP A 105 15.62 11.06 -0.36
N VAL A 106 14.47 11.49 -0.89
CA VAL A 106 13.84 10.85 -2.04
C VAL A 106 14.70 11.03 -3.29
N ILE A 107 14.57 10.08 -4.22
CA ILE A 107 15.23 10.13 -5.52
C ILE A 107 14.16 10.41 -6.57
N VAL A 108 14.15 11.61 -7.13
CA VAL A 108 13.20 11.96 -8.21
C VAL A 108 13.69 11.30 -9.50
N VAL A 109 12.94 10.32 -10.00
CA VAL A 109 13.31 9.62 -11.24
C VAL A 109 13.08 10.51 -12.45
N LYS A 110 14.06 10.53 -13.37
CA LYS A 110 14.00 11.33 -14.60
C LYS A 110 13.40 10.58 -15.79
N HIS A 111 13.36 9.24 -15.72
CA HIS A 111 12.75 8.39 -16.73
C HIS A 111 11.26 8.19 -16.41
N ARG A 112 10.48 7.68 -17.38
CA ARG A 112 9.09 7.30 -17.14
C ARG A 112 9.08 5.95 -16.39
N PRO A 113 8.65 5.90 -15.11
CA PRO A 113 8.68 4.67 -14.34
C PRO A 113 7.52 3.73 -14.69
N ALA A 114 7.64 2.46 -14.29
CA ALA A 114 6.69 1.39 -14.61
C ALA A 114 5.25 1.69 -14.14
N VAL A 115 5.10 2.37 -12.99
CA VAL A 115 3.77 2.80 -12.48
C VAL A 115 3.00 3.68 -13.47
N LYS A 116 3.69 4.30 -14.44
CA LYS A 116 3.09 5.16 -15.47
C LYS A 116 2.84 4.44 -16.81
N GLU A 117 2.98 3.12 -16.90
CA GLU A 117 2.74 2.37 -18.16
C GLU A 117 1.27 2.43 -18.60
N VAL A 118 0.33 2.34 -17.64
CA VAL A 118 -1.12 2.38 -17.89
C VAL A 118 -1.74 3.48 -17.02
N ILE A 119 -2.46 4.42 -17.63
CA ILE A 119 -3.10 5.54 -16.94
C ILE A 119 -4.59 5.55 -17.27
N TRP A 120 -5.43 5.51 -16.24
CA TRP A 120 -6.86 5.78 -16.33
C TRP A 120 -7.14 7.14 -15.71
N LYS A 121 -7.67 8.09 -16.47
CA LYS A 121 -7.89 9.47 -16.02
C LYS A 121 -9.31 9.93 -16.30
N GLY A 122 -9.86 10.74 -15.38
CA GLY A 122 -11.20 11.28 -15.49
C GLY A 122 -12.26 10.18 -15.63
N ARG A 123 -12.99 10.19 -16.74
CA ARG A 123 -14.08 9.23 -16.99
C ARG A 123 -13.65 7.77 -17.14
N ASP A 124 -12.37 7.53 -17.43
CA ASP A 124 -11.83 6.19 -17.64
C ASP A 124 -11.51 5.47 -16.31
N VAL A 125 -11.49 6.22 -15.20
CA VAL A 125 -11.31 5.66 -13.86
C VAL A 125 -12.51 4.76 -13.53
N ASN A 126 -12.20 3.50 -13.22
CA ASN A 126 -13.19 2.53 -12.78
C ASN A 126 -12.58 1.55 -11.76
N LEU A 127 -12.86 1.79 -10.48
CA LEU A 127 -12.44 0.96 -9.35
C LEU A 127 -13.01 -0.46 -9.42
N TYR A 128 -14.13 -0.68 -10.13
CA TYR A 128 -14.70 -2.01 -10.27
C TYR A 128 -13.84 -2.97 -11.10
N LYS A 129 -12.86 -2.46 -11.85
CA LYS A 129 -11.90 -3.29 -12.61
C LYS A 129 -10.80 -3.91 -11.75
N LEU A 130 -10.69 -3.51 -10.48
CA LEU A 130 -9.70 -4.04 -9.55
C LEU A 130 -10.24 -5.30 -8.85
N PRO A 131 -9.41 -6.33 -8.60
CA PRO A 131 -9.82 -7.53 -7.86
C PRO A 131 -9.78 -7.27 -6.34
N VAL A 132 -10.60 -6.33 -5.88
CA VAL A 132 -10.62 -5.90 -4.47
C VAL A 132 -11.26 -6.99 -3.60
N PRO A 133 -10.57 -7.50 -2.57
CA PRO A 133 -11.12 -8.53 -1.71
C PRO A 133 -12.21 -7.99 -0.78
N ARG A 134 -13.14 -8.87 -0.41
CA ARG A 134 -13.94 -8.71 0.80
C ARG A 134 -13.41 -9.71 1.82
N ILE A 135 -13.04 -9.23 3.01
CA ILE A 135 -12.31 -10.05 3.98
C ILE A 135 -13.26 -10.88 4.81
N ASN A 136 -14.29 -10.24 5.36
CA ASN A 136 -15.28 -10.89 6.22
C ASN A 136 -16.69 -10.72 5.67
N GLU A 137 -17.57 -11.69 5.97
CA GLU A 137 -18.97 -11.70 5.54
C GLU A 137 -19.73 -10.44 5.95
N MET A 138 -19.40 -9.88 7.12
CA MET A 138 -20.03 -8.68 7.67
C MET A 138 -19.38 -7.37 7.23
N ASP A 139 -18.30 -7.37 6.44
CA ASP A 139 -17.65 -6.13 6.00
C ASP A 139 -18.64 -5.26 5.20
N GLY A 140 -18.62 -3.93 5.37
CA GLY A 140 -19.52 -2.99 4.69
C GLY A 140 -19.40 -2.99 3.16
N GLY A 141 -18.28 -3.51 2.62
CA GLY A 141 -18.04 -3.68 1.19
C GLY A 141 -16.65 -4.25 0.92
N PRO A 142 -16.20 -4.30 -0.35
CA PRO A 142 -14.82 -4.61 -0.69
C PRO A 142 -13.86 -3.52 -0.20
N TYR A 143 -12.68 -3.94 0.29
CA TYR A 143 -11.72 -3.05 0.94
C TYR A 143 -10.35 -3.03 0.25
N LEU A 144 -9.89 -1.83 -0.05
CA LEU A 144 -8.48 -1.56 -0.28
C LEU A 144 -7.79 -1.34 1.06
N THR A 145 -6.60 -1.92 1.22
CA THR A 145 -5.68 -1.64 2.33
C THR A 145 -4.41 -0.98 1.77
N PRO A 146 -4.48 0.27 1.30
CA PRO A 146 -3.35 0.97 0.70
C PRO A 146 -2.41 1.56 1.76
N LEU A 147 -1.21 1.90 1.30
CA LEU A 147 -0.45 2.98 1.92
C LEU A 147 -0.95 4.31 1.35
N VAL A 148 -1.55 5.14 2.19
CA VAL A 148 -2.06 6.47 1.82
C VAL A 148 -0.96 7.50 1.99
N ILE A 149 -0.70 8.25 0.92
CA ILE A 149 0.28 9.31 0.84
C ILE A 149 -0.43 10.64 0.80
N ALA A 150 -0.09 11.53 1.72
CA ALA A 150 -0.60 12.90 1.79
C ALA A 150 0.55 13.87 2.05
N ARG A 151 0.45 15.08 1.48
CA ARG A 151 1.41 16.15 1.70
C ARG A 151 0.83 17.19 2.64
N HIS A 152 1.58 17.53 3.69
CA HIS A 152 1.16 18.49 4.69
C HIS A 152 0.82 19.83 4.03
N PRO A 153 -0.36 20.40 4.30
CA PRO A 153 -0.82 21.61 3.64
C PRO A 153 0.11 22.83 3.62
N ASP A 154 0.80 23.07 4.73
CA ASP A 154 1.70 24.23 4.92
C ASP A 154 3.19 23.89 4.82
N THR A 155 3.63 22.78 5.42
CA THR A 155 5.06 22.45 5.52
C THR A 155 5.58 21.65 4.34
N GLY A 156 4.70 21.08 3.51
CA GLY A 156 5.08 20.24 2.38
C GLY A 156 5.63 18.86 2.74
N ARG A 157 5.68 18.49 4.03
CA ARG A 157 6.14 17.18 4.51
C ARG A 157 5.17 16.07 4.15
N TYR A 158 5.69 14.89 3.86
CA TYR A 158 4.85 13.74 3.52
C TYR A 158 4.48 12.89 4.73
N ASN A 159 3.22 12.45 4.71
CA ASN A 159 2.71 11.34 5.50
C ASN A 159 2.44 10.14 4.57
N LEU A 160 2.91 8.97 4.97
CA LEU A 160 2.68 7.64 4.42
C LEU A 160 2.02 6.82 5.54
N SER A 161 0.75 6.43 5.41
CA SER A 161 0.05 5.70 6.49
C SER A 161 -0.94 4.67 5.98
N TRP A 162 -1.10 3.58 6.72
CA TRP A 162 -2.15 2.58 6.44
C TRP A 162 -3.51 3.14 6.82
N ASN A 163 -4.40 3.28 5.83
CA ASN A 163 -5.80 3.63 6.08
C ASN A 163 -6.68 2.81 5.13
N ARG A 164 -7.55 1.98 5.71
CA ARG A 164 -8.49 1.17 4.93
C ARG A 164 -9.43 2.07 4.14
N CYS A 165 -9.74 1.65 2.93
CA CYS A 165 -10.60 2.37 2.00
C CYS A 165 -11.65 1.43 1.43
N MET A 166 -12.92 1.63 1.78
CA MET A 166 -14.07 0.88 1.27
C MET A 166 -14.46 1.37 -0.12
N ILE A 167 -14.76 0.46 -1.05
CA ILE A 167 -15.31 0.80 -2.36
C ILE A 167 -16.75 1.31 -2.18
N ILE A 168 -17.02 2.54 -2.62
CA ILE A 168 -18.39 3.11 -2.66
C ILE A 168 -18.95 2.98 -4.07
N ASP A 169 -18.22 3.48 -5.06
CA ASP A 169 -18.59 3.38 -6.46
C ASP A 169 -17.37 3.31 -7.39
N LYS A 170 -17.57 3.43 -8.71
CA LYS A 170 -16.51 3.38 -9.72
C LYS A 170 -15.36 4.38 -9.50
N SER A 171 -15.56 5.45 -8.75
CA SER A 171 -14.58 6.54 -8.55
C SER A 171 -14.54 7.11 -7.14
N HIS A 172 -15.29 6.54 -6.19
CA HIS A 172 -15.33 7.00 -4.80
C HIS A 172 -14.99 5.89 -3.81
N LEU A 173 -14.26 6.27 -2.76
CA LEU A 173 -13.87 5.43 -1.63
C LEU A 173 -14.34 6.06 -0.33
N GLY A 174 -14.74 5.24 0.63
CA GLY A 174 -14.90 5.63 2.03
C GLY A 174 -13.59 5.36 2.77
N ILE A 175 -12.99 6.36 3.38
CA ILE A 175 -11.72 6.22 4.12
C ILE A 175 -11.95 6.48 5.61
N TRP A 176 -11.45 5.56 6.44
CA TRP A 176 -11.35 5.82 7.87
C TRP A 176 -9.98 6.37 8.23
N MET A 177 -9.96 7.45 9.00
CA MET A 177 -8.74 8.08 9.46
C MET A 177 -8.73 8.10 10.99
N SER A 178 -7.78 7.39 11.59
CA SER A 178 -7.44 7.59 13.01
C SER A 178 -7.04 9.05 13.25
N PRO A 179 -7.24 9.59 14.46
CA PRO A 179 -6.77 10.93 14.85
C PRO A 179 -5.23 10.99 14.97
N ARG A 180 -4.56 10.85 13.83
CA ARG A 180 -3.10 10.80 13.63
C ARG A 180 -2.73 11.79 12.51
N HIS A 181 -1.59 11.57 11.85
CA HIS A 181 -1.02 12.47 10.84
C HIS A 181 -2.00 12.77 9.71
N LEU A 182 -2.53 11.75 9.02
CA LEU A 182 -3.46 11.94 7.90
C LEU A 182 -4.70 12.76 8.30
N TRP A 183 -5.35 12.40 9.43
CA TRP A 183 -6.48 13.17 9.96
C TRP A 183 -6.08 14.62 10.26
N SER A 184 -4.91 14.84 10.85
CA SER A 184 -4.41 16.20 11.14
C SER A 184 -4.21 17.01 9.86
N TYR A 185 -3.66 16.39 8.80
CA TYR A 185 -3.46 17.03 7.50
C TYR A 185 -4.80 17.38 6.85
N PHE A 186 -5.78 16.47 6.94
CA PHE A 186 -7.13 16.69 6.44
C PHE A 186 -7.82 17.84 7.18
N MET A 187 -7.74 17.87 8.52
CA MET A 187 -8.32 18.96 9.31
C MET A 187 -7.71 20.32 9.00
N ILE A 188 -6.40 20.38 8.71
CA ILE A 188 -5.74 21.63 8.28
C ILE A 188 -6.24 22.04 6.89
N ALA A 189 -6.34 21.11 5.95
CA ALA A 189 -6.87 21.38 4.61
C ALA A 189 -8.33 21.87 4.67
N GLU A 190 -9.19 21.20 5.45
CA GLU A 190 -10.59 21.55 5.62
C GLU A 190 -10.77 22.93 6.27
N ARG A 191 -9.95 23.29 7.28
CA ARG A 191 -9.93 24.64 7.88
C ARG A 191 -9.49 25.73 6.89
N LYS A 192 -8.74 25.36 5.86
CA LYS A 192 -8.31 26.24 4.77
C LYS A 192 -9.27 26.20 3.58
N ASP A 193 -10.45 25.63 3.76
CA ASP A 193 -11.47 25.48 2.72
C ASP A 193 -10.90 24.80 1.45
N ARG A 194 -10.09 23.77 1.60
CA ARG A 194 -9.56 22.98 0.48
C ARG A 194 -9.62 21.48 0.74
N ASN A 195 -9.73 20.71 -0.32
CA ASN A 195 -9.58 19.26 -0.26
C ASN A 195 -8.11 18.89 0.04
N LEU A 196 -7.87 17.66 0.49
CA LEU A 196 -6.53 17.15 0.68
C LEU A 196 -6.16 16.19 -0.46
N PRO A 197 -5.22 16.56 -1.37
CA PRO A 197 -4.68 15.64 -2.35
C PRO A 197 -4.04 14.42 -1.69
N VAL A 198 -4.37 13.23 -2.18
CA VAL A 198 -3.81 11.96 -1.70
C VAL A 198 -3.50 11.00 -2.85
N ALA A 199 -2.56 10.09 -2.59
CA ALA A 199 -2.30 8.94 -3.45
C ALA A 199 -2.38 7.65 -2.62
N LEU A 200 -3.09 6.65 -3.11
CA LEU A 200 -3.20 5.33 -2.51
C LEU A 200 -2.26 4.40 -3.27
N VAL A 201 -1.26 3.87 -2.58
CA VAL A 201 -0.28 2.94 -3.15
C VAL A 201 -0.71 1.51 -2.86
N LEU A 202 -0.89 0.72 -3.92
CA LEU A 202 -1.22 -0.69 -3.88
C LEU A 202 -0.07 -1.46 -4.55
N GLY A 203 0.74 -2.13 -3.73
CA GLY A 203 1.92 -2.86 -4.20
C GLY A 203 3.15 -1.97 -4.37
N HIS A 204 4.19 -2.29 -3.62
CA HIS A 204 5.55 -1.74 -3.65
C HIS A 204 6.42 -2.69 -2.81
N HIS A 205 7.73 -2.48 -2.76
CA HIS A 205 8.61 -3.21 -1.85
C HIS A 205 8.10 -3.16 -0.39
N PRO A 206 7.96 -4.29 0.33
CA PRO A 206 7.32 -4.33 1.65
C PRO A 206 7.94 -3.43 2.71
N ALA A 207 9.24 -3.13 2.61
CA ALA A 207 9.92 -2.19 3.51
C ALA A 207 9.32 -0.77 3.46
N LEU A 208 8.78 -0.31 2.32
CA LEU A 208 8.09 0.99 2.23
C LEU A 208 6.86 1.01 3.14
N PHE A 209 6.09 -0.07 3.12
CA PHE A 209 4.88 -0.21 3.93
C PHE A 209 5.16 -0.34 5.44
N LEU A 210 6.34 -0.83 5.83
CA LEU A 210 6.77 -0.82 7.24
C LEU A 210 6.96 0.61 7.78
N ALA A 211 7.22 1.60 6.91
CA ALA A 211 7.29 3.00 7.31
C ALA A 211 5.91 3.51 7.75
N GLY A 212 4.85 3.19 6.99
CA GLY A 212 3.50 3.62 7.31
C GLY A 212 2.83 2.89 8.48
N ALA A 213 3.45 1.81 8.97
CA ALA A 213 3.05 1.15 10.22
C ALA A 213 3.77 1.73 11.45
N GLY A 214 4.81 2.56 11.25
CA GLY A 214 5.60 3.15 12.32
C GLY A 214 4.92 4.36 12.97
N LEU A 215 5.35 4.68 14.20
CA LEU A 215 5.00 5.92 14.89
C LEU A 215 6.07 6.98 14.65
N THR A 216 6.15 7.44 13.40
CA THR A 216 7.01 8.57 13.03
C THR A 216 6.53 9.84 13.75
N LYS A 217 7.44 10.75 14.10
CA LYS A 217 7.03 12.02 14.71
C LYS A 217 6.39 12.91 13.65
N MET A 218 5.38 13.70 14.02
CA MET A 218 4.74 14.69 13.14
C MET A 218 5.70 15.67 12.45
N ILE A 219 6.89 15.86 13.02
CA ILE A 219 7.90 16.78 12.48
C ILE A 219 8.75 16.17 11.36
N ASP A 220 8.77 14.85 11.25
CA ASP A 220 9.59 14.13 10.29
C ASP A 220 8.83 13.91 8.99
N ASP A 221 9.55 13.75 7.88
CA ASP A 221 8.99 13.40 6.58
C ASP A 221 9.03 11.87 6.40
N GLU A 222 7.88 11.24 6.19
CA GLU A 222 7.79 9.79 6.18
C GLU A 222 8.34 9.13 4.91
N TYR A 223 8.51 9.88 3.81
CA TYR A 223 9.32 9.36 2.70
C TYR A 223 10.79 9.24 3.11
N ARG A 224 11.30 10.21 3.88
CA ARG A 224 12.69 10.18 4.34
C ARG A 224 12.94 9.03 5.32
N VAL A 225 12.00 8.83 6.24
CA VAL A 225 12.00 7.69 7.17
C VAL A 225 11.89 6.37 6.41
N ALA A 226 11.00 6.30 5.42
CA ALA A 226 10.88 5.12 4.57
C ALA A 226 12.17 4.79 3.82
N GLY A 227 12.89 5.80 3.32
CA GLY A 227 14.17 5.57 2.66
C GLY A 227 15.23 4.98 3.60
N GLY A 228 15.23 5.40 4.86
CA GLY A 228 16.07 4.79 5.89
C GLY A 228 15.75 3.32 6.18
N ILE A 229 14.46 2.99 6.28
CA ILE A 229 13.99 1.61 6.44
C ILE A 229 14.36 0.77 5.20
N LEU A 230 14.08 1.30 4.01
CA LEU A 230 14.39 0.67 2.72
C LEU A 230 15.90 0.43 2.53
N GLY A 231 16.73 1.29 3.13
CA GLY A 231 18.18 1.29 3.00
C GLY A 231 18.70 2.18 1.87
N GLU A 232 17.81 2.83 1.10
CA GLU A 232 18.10 3.78 0.04
C GLU A 232 16.95 4.78 -0.10
N GLY A 233 17.21 5.93 -0.75
CA GLY A 233 16.17 6.93 -0.98
C GLY A 233 15.00 6.33 -1.77
N VAL A 234 13.76 6.65 -1.38
CA VAL A 234 12.59 6.17 -2.11
C VAL A 234 12.57 6.84 -3.48
N GLU A 235 12.52 6.04 -4.53
CA GLU A 235 12.34 6.55 -5.89
C GLU A 235 10.92 7.06 -6.08
N VAL A 236 10.78 8.32 -6.50
CA VAL A 236 9.49 9.00 -6.64
C VAL A 236 9.38 9.70 -7.99
N THR A 237 8.13 9.90 -8.43
CA THR A 237 7.78 10.64 -9.64
C THR A 237 6.60 11.57 -9.36
N ALA A 238 6.42 12.60 -10.19
CA ALA A 238 5.29 13.51 -10.11
C ALA A 238 3.96 12.78 -10.36
N SER A 239 2.92 13.14 -9.61
CA SER A 239 1.55 12.66 -9.81
C SER A 239 1.01 13.04 -11.20
N GLU A 240 0.17 12.18 -11.78
CA GLU A 240 -0.53 12.46 -13.05
C GLU A 240 -1.66 13.50 -12.90
N THR A 241 -2.16 13.69 -11.69
CA THR A 241 -3.26 14.60 -11.34
C THR A 241 -2.75 15.92 -10.77
N TYR A 242 -1.72 15.88 -9.93
CA TYR A 242 -1.24 17.02 -9.16
C TYR A 242 0.20 17.44 -9.49
N GLY A 243 0.89 16.77 -10.42
CA GLY A 243 2.25 17.13 -10.80
C GLY A 243 3.23 17.07 -9.61
N GLU A 244 4.09 18.08 -9.50
CA GLU A 244 5.10 18.18 -8.41
C GLU A 244 4.50 18.56 -7.05
N ASP A 245 3.20 18.91 -7.00
CA ASP A 245 2.51 19.16 -5.74
C ASP A 245 2.31 17.87 -4.93
N LEU A 246 2.31 16.71 -5.59
CA LEU A 246 2.23 15.40 -4.94
C LEU A 246 3.16 14.39 -5.63
N LEU A 247 4.18 13.92 -4.92
CA LEU A 247 5.08 12.86 -5.39
C LEU A 247 4.55 11.48 -4.99
N ILE A 248 4.62 10.53 -5.92
CA ILE A 248 4.21 9.13 -5.74
C ILE A 248 5.42 8.19 -5.92
N PRO A 249 5.45 7.00 -5.29
CA PRO A 249 6.56 6.07 -5.47
C PRO A 249 6.60 5.53 -6.91
N ALA A 250 7.79 5.57 -7.52
CA ALA A 250 7.99 5.22 -8.92
C ALA A 250 7.83 3.71 -9.19
N GLU A 251 8.20 2.87 -8.22
CA GLU A 251 8.21 1.41 -8.32
C GLU A 251 6.92 0.75 -7.81
N SER A 252 5.82 1.51 -7.73
CA SER A 252 4.50 1.00 -7.34
C SER A 252 3.85 0.15 -8.43
N GLU A 253 3.10 -0.88 -8.06
CA GLU A 253 2.31 -1.67 -9.02
C GLU A 253 1.05 -0.91 -9.47
N ILE A 254 0.34 -0.28 -8.53
CA ILE A 254 -0.85 0.53 -8.79
C ILE A 254 -0.84 1.75 -7.86
N VAL A 255 -1.13 2.93 -8.41
CA VAL A 255 -1.38 4.15 -7.65
C VAL A 255 -2.76 4.70 -8.02
N ILE A 256 -3.58 4.98 -7.02
CA ILE A 256 -4.86 5.67 -7.19
C ILE A 256 -4.70 7.09 -6.66
N GLU A 257 -4.79 8.08 -7.55
CA GLU A 257 -4.68 9.49 -7.20
C GLU A 257 -6.06 10.11 -7.03
N GLY A 258 -6.24 10.93 -6.00
CA GLY A 258 -7.51 11.57 -5.71
C GLY A 258 -7.39 12.60 -4.60
N GLU A 259 -8.49 12.87 -3.93
CA GLU A 259 -8.54 13.83 -2.83
C GLU A 259 -9.52 13.40 -1.75
N ILE A 260 -9.20 13.73 -0.50
CA ILE A 260 -10.16 13.67 0.60
C ILE A 260 -10.96 14.97 0.59
N VAL A 261 -12.26 14.84 0.31
CA VAL A 261 -13.15 15.97 0.04
C VAL A 261 -13.52 16.69 1.35
N LYS A 262 -13.27 17.99 1.41
CA LYS A 262 -13.65 18.85 2.55
C LYS A 262 -15.16 18.83 2.77
N TYR A 263 -15.58 18.89 4.03
CA TYR A 263 -16.96 18.94 4.49
C TYR A 263 -17.85 17.73 4.11
N LYS A 264 -17.32 16.76 3.36
CA LYS A 264 -18.03 15.56 2.96
C LYS A 264 -17.62 14.39 3.84
N ARG A 265 -18.62 13.68 4.33
CA ARG A 265 -18.47 12.47 5.14
C ARG A 265 -19.40 11.42 4.56
N THR A 266 -19.07 10.15 4.77
CA THR A 266 -19.80 9.01 4.22
C THR A 266 -19.81 7.89 5.25
N ILE A 267 -20.73 6.95 5.08
CA ILE A 267 -20.67 5.68 5.80
C ILE A 267 -19.46 4.90 5.29
N GLU A 268 -18.63 4.48 6.22
CA GLU A 268 -17.48 3.59 6.03
C GLU A 268 -17.60 2.51 7.10
N GLY A 269 -17.51 1.25 6.67
CA GLY A 269 -17.63 0.12 7.55
C GLY A 269 -19.03 -0.48 7.70
N PRO A 270 -19.15 -1.54 8.53
CA PRO A 270 -18.07 -2.08 9.37
C PRO A 270 -16.90 -2.66 8.54
N PHE A 271 -15.70 -2.17 8.83
CA PHE A 271 -14.38 -2.82 8.84
C PHE A 271 -13.46 -1.79 9.50
#